data_AF-A0A7G9W6K1-F1
#
_entry.id   AF-A0A7G9W6K1-F1
#
_cell.length_a   1.000
_cell.length_b   1.000
_cell.length_c   1.000
_cell.angle_alpha   90.00
_cell.angle_beta   90.00
_cell.angle_gamma   90.00
#
_symmetry.space_group_name_H-M   'P 1'
#
loop_
_entity.id
_entity.type
_entity.pdbx_description
1 polymer ?
#
loop_
_entity_poly.entity_id
_entity_poly.type
_entity_poly.pdbx_seq_one_letter_code
_entity_poly.pdbx_strand_id
1 'polypeptide(L)'
;MNNIGNARWRHNLVNLANIKNYYILFEGRKTMIIEGAFLKIPETLISYEDSHGLYEGNITNLLAMGVVLELNARNIDNPLRKIQMEKRYDISVNSRCDMFLDFTEFWDEQGMRMYGSYNQNWIEAKYFGGLNRNSGNETKSENAGSIIYDIFRLVKNIPDDNLSGKYAMVIFNDNPSKYLAFSRKDGSKREWLEKLFKSGTNCLEFSLQEEPNTIKKLFNSTKDINLKFKTKTTSFEPRKENSGFWGYLIQVLEFKIVE
;
A
#
# COMPACT_ATOMS: atom_id res chain seq x y z
N MET A 1 -0.28 50.07 -23.84
CA MET A 1 -1.59 49.37 -23.92
C MET A 1 -1.35 48.01 -24.53
N ASN A 2 -1.84 46.99 -23.82
CA ASN A 2 -1.36 45.61 -23.85
C ASN A 2 -1.78 44.83 -25.09
N ASN A 3 -0.86 43.98 -25.56
CA ASN A 3 -1.09 42.91 -26.52
C ASN A 3 -1.07 41.59 -25.73
N ILE A 4 -2.26 41.03 -25.43
CA ILE A 4 -2.41 39.75 -24.74
C ILE A 4 -3.42 38.94 -25.53
N GLY A 5 -2.99 37.82 -26.12
CA GLY A 5 -3.92 36.86 -26.69
C GLY A 5 -3.27 35.94 -27.71
N ASN A 6 -2.54 34.93 -27.25
CA ASN A 6 -2.55 33.56 -27.78
C ASN A 6 -1.43 32.69 -27.18
N ALA A 7 -1.50 32.46 -25.87
CA ALA A 7 -0.67 31.48 -25.20
C ALA A 7 -1.45 30.80 -24.07
N ARG A 8 -2.47 29.98 -24.39
CA ARG A 8 -3.13 29.19 -23.33
C ARG A 8 -3.78 27.87 -23.72
N TRP A 9 -3.45 27.27 -24.86
CA TRP A 9 -4.06 25.99 -25.29
C TRP A 9 -3.08 24.85 -25.63
N ARG A 10 -1.78 24.98 -25.31
CA ARG A 10 -0.79 23.91 -25.60
C ARG A 10 -0.25 23.14 -24.38
N HIS A 11 -0.64 23.48 -23.15
CA HIS A 11 -0.13 22.78 -21.95
C HIS A 11 -0.98 21.58 -21.49
N ASN A 12 -2.16 21.34 -22.07
CA ASN A 12 -3.05 20.24 -21.63
C ASN A 12 -3.03 18.98 -22.51
N LEU A 13 -2.20 18.92 -23.57
CA LEU A 13 -2.11 17.73 -24.44
C LEU A 13 -0.90 16.83 -24.16
N VAL A 14 0.07 17.29 -23.36
CA VAL A 14 1.24 16.48 -22.98
C VAL A 14 0.90 15.46 -21.87
N ASN A 15 -0.09 15.76 -21.01
CA ASN A 15 -0.44 14.89 -19.88
C ASN A 15 -1.23 13.62 -20.25
N LEU A 16 -1.95 13.61 -21.37
CA LEU A 16 -2.69 12.41 -21.81
C LEU A 16 -1.80 11.34 -22.44
N ALA A 17 -0.56 11.67 -22.82
CA ALA A 17 0.38 10.72 -23.39
C ALA A 17 1.02 9.81 -22.31
N ASN A 18 1.17 10.29 -21.07
CA ASN A 18 1.92 9.60 -20.01
C ASN A 18 1.11 8.58 -19.22
N ILE A 19 -0.22 8.69 -19.16
CA ILE A 19 -1.11 7.68 -18.56
C ILE A 19 -1.06 6.35 -19.35
N LYS A 20 -0.62 6.38 -20.62
CA LYS A 20 -0.39 5.18 -21.44
C LYS A 20 0.83 4.35 -21.02
N ASN A 21 1.42 4.56 -19.84
CA ASN A 21 2.62 3.84 -19.40
C ASN A 21 2.38 2.82 -18.28
N TYR A 22 1.15 2.61 -17.80
CA TYR A 22 0.86 1.62 -16.76
C TYR A 22 -0.25 0.64 -17.16
N TYR A 23 -0.21 -0.57 -16.62
CA TYR A 23 -1.37 -1.47 -16.56
C TYR A 23 -2.11 -1.23 -15.24
N ILE A 24 -3.44 -1.07 -15.33
CA ILE A 24 -4.34 -1.09 -14.17
C ILE A 24 -5.12 -2.39 -14.29
N LEU A 25 -4.86 -3.34 -13.40
CA LEU A 25 -5.59 -4.60 -13.34
C LEU A 25 -6.77 -4.42 -12.37
N PHE A 26 -7.99 -4.40 -12.92
CA PHE A 26 -9.20 -4.11 -12.14
C PHE A 26 -10.31 -5.12 -12.45
N GLU A 27 -10.83 -5.79 -11.41
CA GLU A 27 -12.06 -6.58 -11.49
C GLU A 27 -13.26 -5.70 -11.08
N GLY A 28 -14.14 -5.35 -12.04
CA GLY A 28 -15.54 -4.93 -11.81
C GLY A 28 -15.78 -3.57 -11.12
N ARG A 29 -16.54 -2.67 -11.77
CA ARG A 29 -16.88 -1.31 -11.29
C ARG A 29 -17.64 -1.32 -9.95
N LYS A 30 -16.91 -1.32 -8.83
CA LYS A 30 -17.27 -0.61 -7.60
C LYS A 30 -16.28 0.54 -7.41
N THR A 31 -16.76 1.75 -7.18
CA THR A 31 -15.92 2.94 -6.99
C THR A 31 -15.31 2.94 -5.59
N MET A 32 -14.21 2.21 -5.43
CA MET A 32 -13.57 2.05 -4.13
C MET A 32 -12.72 3.27 -3.75
N ILE A 33 -12.91 3.80 -2.54
CA ILE A 33 -12.28 5.07 -2.09
C ILE A 33 -10.77 4.91 -1.96
N ILE A 34 -10.32 3.86 -1.26
CA ILE A 34 -8.89 3.67 -0.96
C ILE A 34 -8.14 3.20 -2.21
N GLU A 35 -8.69 2.25 -2.97
CA GLU A 35 -8.13 1.79 -4.23
C GLU A 35 -8.13 2.91 -5.28
N GLY A 36 -9.21 3.71 -5.33
CA GLY A 36 -9.29 4.87 -6.21
C GLY A 36 -8.26 5.95 -5.87
N ALA A 37 -7.99 6.18 -4.59
CA ALA A 37 -6.90 7.03 -4.13
C ALA A 37 -5.53 6.48 -4.53
N PHE A 38 -5.31 5.19 -4.27
CA PHE A 38 -4.07 4.48 -4.60
C PHE A 38 -3.75 4.51 -6.10
N LEU A 39 -4.74 4.31 -6.97
CA LEU A 39 -4.55 4.32 -8.43
C LEU A 39 -4.25 5.71 -9.03
N LYS A 40 -4.33 6.79 -8.24
CA LYS A 40 -3.87 8.14 -8.65
C LYS A 40 -2.40 8.39 -8.34
N ILE A 41 -1.82 7.63 -7.42
CA ILE A 41 -0.43 7.80 -6.99
C ILE A 41 0.57 7.75 -8.16
N PRO A 42 0.45 6.83 -9.15
CA PRO A 42 1.42 6.73 -10.24
C PRO A 42 1.61 8.04 -11.01
N GLU A 43 0.52 8.77 -11.26
CA GLU A 43 0.56 10.04 -11.99
C GLU A 43 1.42 11.08 -11.25
N THR A 44 1.30 11.11 -9.92
CA THR A 44 2.09 12.03 -9.10
C THR A 44 3.54 11.56 -8.99
N LEU A 45 3.77 10.25 -8.85
CA LEU A 45 5.13 9.69 -8.75
C LEU A 45 5.98 9.97 -9.99
N ILE A 46 5.39 9.97 -11.19
CA ILE A 46 6.08 10.28 -12.44
C ILE A 46 6.56 11.74 -12.49
N SER A 47 5.92 12.63 -11.74
CA SER A 47 6.31 14.05 -11.68
C SER A 47 7.53 14.31 -10.78
N TYR A 48 7.96 13.34 -9.98
CA TYR A 48 9.17 13.49 -9.16
C TYR A 48 10.41 13.33 -10.03
N GLU A 49 11.24 14.37 -10.07
CA GLU A 49 12.51 14.38 -10.82
C GLU A 49 13.54 13.41 -10.22
N ASP A 50 13.54 13.26 -8.89
CA ASP A 50 14.40 12.33 -8.16
C ASP A 50 13.56 11.34 -7.35
N SER A 51 13.37 10.14 -7.91
CA SER A 51 12.67 9.04 -7.21
C SER A 51 13.42 8.58 -5.96
N HIS A 52 14.74 8.76 -5.90
CA HIS A 52 15.52 8.38 -4.73
C HIS A 52 15.32 9.39 -3.58
N GLY A 53 14.88 10.62 -3.83
CA GLY A 53 14.55 11.57 -2.78
C GLY A 53 13.30 11.21 -1.96
N LEU A 54 12.57 10.16 -2.33
CA LEU A 54 11.31 9.76 -1.70
C LEU A 54 11.52 8.88 -0.46
N TYR A 55 10.61 9.05 0.50
CA TYR A 55 10.51 8.26 1.73
C TYR A 55 9.07 7.76 1.95
N GLU A 56 8.88 6.85 2.92
CA GLU A 56 7.56 6.29 3.28
C GLU A 56 6.54 7.38 3.63
N GLY A 57 6.96 8.45 4.31
CA GLY A 57 6.10 9.60 4.60
C GLY A 57 5.59 10.32 3.34
N ASN A 58 6.41 10.42 2.27
CA ASN A 58 5.96 11.00 1.01
C ASN A 58 4.86 10.13 0.38
N ILE A 59 5.06 8.82 0.36
CA ILE A 59 4.10 7.87 -0.23
C ILE A 59 2.77 7.88 0.54
N THR A 60 2.84 7.90 1.88
CA THR A 60 1.66 7.97 2.73
C THR A 60 0.88 9.28 2.50
N ASN A 61 1.58 10.41 2.35
CA ASN A 61 0.96 11.69 2.01
C ASN A 61 0.29 11.68 0.62
N LEU A 62 0.89 11.03 -0.37
CA LEU A 62 0.26 10.87 -1.69
C LEU A 62 -1.07 10.10 -1.60
N LEU A 63 -1.12 9.03 -0.80
CA LEU A 63 -2.36 8.31 -0.58
C LEU A 63 -3.39 9.17 0.15
N ALA A 64 -2.99 9.91 1.20
CA ALA A 64 -3.86 10.83 1.92
C ALA A 64 -4.49 11.88 1.00
N MET A 65 -3.69 12.49 0.11
CA MET A 65 -4.19 13.42 -0.92
C MET A 65 -5.18 12.75 -1.87
N GLY A 66 -4.87 11.52 -2.32
CA GLY A 66 -5.79 10.73 -3.14
C GLY A 66 -7.13 10.47 -2.45
N VAL A 67 -7.12 10.18 -1.14
CA VAL A 67 -8.33 10.00 -0.34
C VAL A 67 -9.12 11.30 -0.25
N VAL A 68 -8.46 12.45 -0.01
CA VAL A 68 -9.12 13.76 0.00
C VAL A 68 -9.84 14.02 -1.33
N LEU A 69 -9.20 13.71 -2.46
CA LEU A 69 -9.82 13.86 -3.79
C LEU A 69 -11.04 12.94 -3.96
N GLU A 70 -10.96 11.69 -3.51
CA GLU A 70 -12.08 10.75 -3.57
C GLU A 70 -13.26 11.16 -2.68
N LEU A 71 -12.99 11.70 -1.49
CA LEU A 71 -14.01 12.20 -0.58
C LEU A 71 -14.66 13.49 -1.12
N ASN A 72 -13.87 14.42 -1.65
CA ASN A 72 -14.38 15.63 -2.29
C ASN A 72 -15.26 15.31 -3.50
N ALA A 73 -14.86 14.34 -4.33
CA ALA A 73 -15.65 13.90 -5.48
C ALA A 73 -17.02 13.30 -5.09
N ARG A 74 -17.20 12.94 -3.82
CA ARG A 74 -18.45 12.43 -3.24
C ARG A 74 -19.16 13.46 -2.36
N ASN A 75 -18.74 14.73 -2.39
CA ASN A 75 -19.27 15.83 -1.58
C ASN A 75 -19.24 15.53 -0.07
N ILE A 76 -18.20 14.84 0.40
CA ILE A 76 -18.01 14.59 1.83
C ILE A 76 -17.40 15.83 2.49
N ASP A 77 -18.10 16.34 3.49
CA ASP A 77 -17.65 17.51 4.25
C ASP A 77 -16.40 17.22 5.07
N ASN A 78 -15.51 18.21 5.12
CA ASN A 78 -14.28 18.19 5.93
C ASN A 78 -13.44 16.91 5.76
N PRO A 79 -13.02 16.55 4.52
CA PRO A 79 -12.34 15.28 4.23
C PRO A 79 -11.05 15.08 5.04
N LEU A 80 -10.34 16.16 5.37
CA LEU A 80 -9.13 16.10 6.19
C LEU A 80 -9.37 15.62 7.62
N ARG A 81 -10.56 15.86 8.21
CA ARG A 81 -10.89 15.38 9.56
C ARG A 81 -10.99 13.86 9.63
N LYS A 82 -11.03 13.21 8.47
CA LYS A 82 -11.27 11.78 8.29
C LYS A 82 -9.99 11.01 8.07
N ILE A 83 -8.85 11.72 8.09
CA ILE A 83 -7.52 11.18 7.93
C ILE A 83 -6.73 11.51 9.19
N GLN A 84 -6.19 10.49 9.83
CA GLN A 84 -5.32 10.60 11.01
C GLN A 84 -4.00 9.91 10.68
N MET A 85 -2.92 10.68 10.63
CA MET A 85 -1.57 10.14 10.46
C MET A 85 -1.05 9.62 11.80
N GLU A 86 -0.21 8.58 11.78
CA GLU A 86 0.50 8.09 12.98
C GLU A 86 -0.44 7.72 14.15
N LYS A 87 -1.62 7.17 13.83
CA LYS A 87 -2.62 6.82 14.85
C LYS A 87 -2.14 5.61 15.65
N ARG A 88 -2.26 5.68 16.98
CA ARG A 88 -1.98 4.53 17.84
C ARG A 88 -3.00 3.41 17.61
N TYR A 89 -2.51 2.18 17.52
CA TYR A 89 -3.35 0.98 17.50
C TYR A 89 -4.12 0.81 18.80
N ASP A 90 -3.41 0.97 19.92
CA ASP A 90 -3.94 0.94 21.27
C ASP A 90 -3.28 2.08 22.05
N ILE A 91 -4.03 2.73 22.93
CA ILE A 91 -3.53 3.74 23.86
C ILE A 91 -2.45 3.15 24.79
N SER A 92 -2.58 1.86 25.12
CA SER A 92 -1.69 1.12 26.02
C SER A 92 -0.34 0.73 25.40
N VAL A 93 -0.25 0.70 24.07
CA VAL A 93 0.96 0.28 23.32
C VAL A 93 1.50 1.47 22.53
N ASN A 94 2.81 1.69 22.57
CA ASN A 94 3.45 2.70 21.72
C ASN A 94 3.67 2.19 20.28
N SER A 95 2.63 1.60 19.69
CA SER A 95 2.60 1.14 18.30
C SER A 95 1.60 1.99 17.53
N ARG A 96 2.00 2.46 16.35
CA ARG A 96 1.21 3.34 15.49
C ARG A 96 1.08 2.75 14.09
N CYS A 97 -0.06 2.99 13.46
CA CYS A 97 -0.23 2.81 12.03
C CYS A 97 0.10 4.12 11.32
N ASP A 98 0.64 4.03 10.11
CA ASP A 98 1.04 5.19 9.33
C ASP A 98 -0.14 6.10 8.99
N MET A 99 -1.29 5.50 8.62
CA MET A 99 -2.51 6.24 8.32
C MET A 99 -3.77 5.50 8.77
N PHE A 100 -4.69 6.24 9.38
CA PHE A 100 -6.02 5.79 9.75
C PHE A 100 -7.08 6.65 9.07
N LEU A 101 -8.11 6.01 8.55
CA LEU A 101 -9.26 6.65 7.93
C LEU A 101 -10.54 6.33 8.72
N ASP A 102 -11.26 7.38 9.12
CA ASP A 102 -12.52 7.26 9.85
C ASP A 102 -13.69 7.75 9.02
N PHE A 103 -14.50 6.82 8.53
CA PHE A 103 -15.69 7.09 7.73
C PHE A 103 -16.99 6.89 8.51
N THR A 104 -16.92 6.58 9.81
CA THR A 104 -18.05 6.14 10.65
C THR A 104 -19.26 7.09 10.62
N GLU A 105 -19.03 8.40 10.45
CA GLU A 105 -20.08 9.41 10.53
C GLU A 105 -20.84 9.69 9.22
N PHE A 106 -20.44 9.11 8.08
CA PHE A 106 -20.97 9.54 6.77
C PHE A 106 -21.86 8.55 6.04
N TRP A 107 -21.52 7.27 6.09
CA TRP A 107 -22.36 6.20 5.56
C TRP A 107 -22.53 5.12 6.62
N ASP A 108 -23.70 4.49 6.60
CA ASP A 108 -23.89 3.24 7.33
C ASP A 108 -23.01 2.14 6.72
N GLU A 109 -22.93 1.00 7.42
CA GLU A 109 -22.12 -0.15 7.00
C GLU A 109 -22.48 -0.60 5.58
N GLN A 110 -23.76 -0.54 5.21
CA GLN A 110 -24.24 -0.93 3.89
C GLN A 110 -23.71 0.00 2.80
N GLY A 111 -23.75 1.31 3.01
CA GLY A 111 -23.16 2.32 2.13
C GLY A 111 -21.65 2.13 1.99
N MET A 112 -20.93 1.85 3.08
CA MET A 112 -19.49 1.57 3.03
C MET A 112 -19.17 0.35 2.18
N ARG A 113 -19.93 -0.74 2.34
CA ARG A 113 -19.78 -1.96 1.54
C ARG A 113 -20.08 -1.73 0.05
N MET A 114 -20.93 -0.77 -0.32
CA MET A 114 -21.13 -0.38 -1.72
C MET A 114 -19.87 0.26 -2.31
N TYR A 115 -19.15 1.05 -1.51
CA TYR A 115 -17.86 1.65 -1.90
C TYR A 115 -16.66 0.75 -1.59
N GLY A 116 -16.86 -0.52 -1.24
CA GLY A 116 -15.76 -1.46 -0.98
C GLY A 116 -14.80 -1.02 0.13
N SER A 117 -15.26 -0.15 1.04
CA SER A 117 -14.48 0.36 2.16
C SER A 117 -15.15 -0.06 3.47
N TYR A 118 -14.41 0.12 4.57
CA TYR A 118 -14.88 -0.12 5.92
C TYR A 118 -15.08 1.21 6.64
N ASN A 119 -15.81 1.21 7.76
CA ASN A 119 -16.01 2.40 8.57
C ASN A 119 -14.68 2.93 9.12
N GLN A 120 -13.79 2.02 9.50
CA GLN A 120 -12.45 2.33 9.98
C GLN A 120 -11.45 1.62 9.08
N ASN A 121 -10.45 2.32 8.55
CA ASN A 121 -9.44 1.70 7.70
C ASN A 121 -8.05 2.06 8.23
N TRP A 122 -7.23 1.04 8.39
CA TRP A 122 -5.88 1.14 8.93
C TRP A 122 -4.89 0.78 7.82
N ILE A 123 -3.92 1.65 7.60
CA ILE A 123 -2.97 1.55 6.50
C ILE A 123 -1.53 1.61 7.06
N GLU A 124 -0.73 0.62 6.67
CA GLU A 124 0.74 0.64 6.77
C GLU A 124 1.32 0.87 5.38
N ALA A 125 2.37 1.66 5.27
CA ALA A 125 3.00 2.06 4.02
C ALA A 125 4.49 1.70 4.00
N LYS A 126 4.91 1.03 2.93
CA LYS A 126 6.32 0.66 2.70
C LYS A 126 6.79 1.25 1.38
N TYR A 127 7.98 1.84 1.41
CA TYR A 127 8.64 2.37 0.22
C TYR A 127 10.04 1.78 0.03
N PHE A 128 10.32 1.37 -1.19
CA PHE A 128 11.58 0.78 -1.62
C PHE A 128 12.16 1.55 -2.81
N GLY A 129 13.06 2.49 -2.51
CA GLY A 129 13.71 3.30 -3.55
C GLY A 129 14.58 4.47 -3.08
N GLY A 130 14.52 4.84 -1.79
CA GLY A 130 15.16 6.05 -1.25
C GLY A 130 16.70 6.13 -1.32
N LEU A 131 17.23 7.35 -1.34
CA LEU A 131 18.64 7.73 -1.25
C LEU A 131 19.23 7.18 0.06
N ASN A 132 20.48 6.70 0.01
CA ASN A 132 21.21 6.13 1.14
C ASN A 132 20.72 4.78 1.67
N ARG A 133 19.88 4.02 0.94
CA ARG A 133 19.93 2.55 1.04
C ARG A 133 21.19 2.06 0.33
N ASN A 134 22.32 2.37 0.96
CA ASN A 134 23.64 1.92 0.58
C ASN A 134 23.60 0.41 0.33
N SER A 135 24.39 0.02 -0.66
CA SER A 135 24.78 -1.30 -1.12
C SER A 135 25.31 -2.26 -0.04
N GLY A 136 24.68 -2.37 1.14
CA GLY A 136 25.14 -3.26 2.21
C GLY A 136 24.32 -3.43 3.50
N ASN A 137 23.26 -2.66 3.82
CA ASN A 137 22.69 -2.70 5.19
C ASN A 137 21.38 -3.48 5.38
N GLU A 138 20.48 -3.55 4.40
CA GLU A 138 19.25 -4.37 4.50
C GLU A 138 19.26 -5.44 3.40
N THR A 139 19.21 -6.69 3.84
CA THR A 139 19.10 -7.83 2.94
C THR A 139 17.72 -7.87 2.31
N LYS A 140 17.62 -8.39 1.09
CA LYS A 140 16.33 -8.60 0.41
C LYS A 140 15.33 -9.45 1.23
N SER A 141 15.83 -10.26 2.17
CA SER A 141 14.99 -11.01 3.11
C SER A 141 14.45 -10.12 4.23
N GLU A 142 15.20 -9.15 4.74
CA GLU A 142 14.72 -8.18 5.72
C GLU A 142 13.61 -7.30 5.15
N ASN A 143 13.74 -6.88 3.89
CA ASN A 143 12.68 -6.16 3.18
C ASN A 143 11.39 -6.97 3.05
N ALA A 144 11.49 -8.26 2.71
CA ALA A 144 10.32 -9.15 2.71
C ALA A 144 9.74 -9.31 4.12
N GLY A 145 10.62 -9.43 5.12
CA GLY A 145 10.26 -9.52 6.53
C GLY A 145 9.50 -8.31 7.04
N SER A 146 9.90 -7.09 6.67
CA SER A 146 9.24 -5.87 7.12
C SER A 146 7.81 -5.76 6.58
N ILE A 147 7.59 -6.12 5.31
CA ILE A 147 6.24 -6.14 4.71
C ILE A 147 5.30 -7.10 5.46
N ILE A 148 5.74 -8.35 5.68
CA ILE A 148 4.88 -9.33 6.38
C ILE A 148 4.72 -8.97 7.85
N TYR A 149 5.71 -8.33 8.47
CA TYR A 149 5.60 -7.84 9.83
C TYR A 149 4.57 -6.71 9.96
N ASP A 150 4.48 -5.80 9.00
CA ASP A 150 3.44 -4.75 8.99
C ASP A 150 2.04 -5.35 8.84
N ILE A 151 1.88 -6.35 7.96
CA ILE A 151 0.63 -7.11 7.84
C ILE A 151 0.31 -7.81 9.17
N PHE A 152 1.31 -8.42 9.82
CA PHE A 152 1.14 -9.02 11.14
C PHE A 152 0.71 -7.99 12.20
N ARG A 153 1.31 -6.79 12.22
CA ARG A 153 0.92 -5.70 13.12
C ARG A 153 -0.54 -5.28 12.90
N LEU A 154 -0.97 -5.17 11.64
CA LEU A 154 -2.37 -4.86 11.31
C LEU A 154 -3.32 -5.94 11.87
N VAL A 155 -3.07 -7.22 11.58
CA VAL A 155 -4.00 -8.28 12.02
C VAL A 155 -3.96 -8.55 13.52
N LYS A 156 -2.82 -8.33 14.18
CA LYS A 156 -2.67 -8.54 15.63
C LYS A 156 -3.35 -7.45 16.44
N ASN A 157 -3.26 -6.20 16.00
CA ASN A 157 -3.67 -5.05 16.80
C ASN A 157 -5.05 -4.51 16.45
N ILE A 158 -5.64 -4.91 15.32
CA ILE A 158 -6.95 -4.44 14.87
C ILE A 158 -7.98 -5.57 15.06
N PRO A 159 -9.17 -5.29 15.62
CA PRO A 159 -10.22 -6.28 15.75
C PRO A 159 -10.55 -7.01 14.44
N ASP A 160 -10.86 -8.29 14.55
CA ASP A 160 -11.45 -9.06 13.45
C ASP A 160 -12.97 -8.83 13.42
N ASP A 161 -13.35 -7.63 12.96
CA ASP A 161 -14.74 -7.21 12.80
C ASP A 161 -15.05 -6.83 11.34
N ASN A 162 -16.34 -6.65 11.05
CA ASN A 162 -16.81 -6.22 9.74
C ASN A 162 -16.72 -4.69 9.54
N LEU A 163 -16.11 -3.96 10.47
CA LEU A 163 -16.03 -2.49 10.48
C LEU A 163 -14.62 -1.97 10.20
N SER A 164 -13.61 -2.84 10.24
CA SER A 164 -12.20 -2.48 10.23
C SER A 164 -11.43 -3.05 9.03
N GLY A 165 -11.13 -2.19 8.07
CA GLY A 165 -10.28 -2.46 6.92
C GLY A 165 -8.80 -2.44 7.30
N LYS A 166 -8.04 -3.40 6.77
CA LYS A 166 -6.62 -3.58 7.05
C LYS A 166 -5.86 -3.57 5.73
N TYR A 167 -5.00 -2.57 5.52
CA TYR A 167 -4.31 -2.36 4.25
C TYR A 167 -2.80 -2.20 4.44
N ALA A 168 -2.03 -2.86 3.58
CA ALA A 168 -0.61 -2.59 3.40
C ALA A 168 -0.40 -2.01 2.00
N MET A 169 0.14 -0.80 1.91
CA MET A 169 0.54 -0.17 0.66
C MET A 169 2.05 -0.32 0.49
N VAL A 170 2.48 -0.90 -0.61
CA VAL A 170 3.90 -1.13 -0.89
C VAL A 170 4.25 -0.54 -2.25
N ILE A 171 5.23 0.36 -2.28
CA ILE A 171 5.71 1.00 -3.51
C ILE A 171 7.21 0.78 -3.69
N PHE A 172 7.62 0.41 -4.90
CA PHE A 172 8.99 0.27 -5.34
C PHE A 172 9.26 1.28 -6.46
N ASN A 173 10.43 1.89 -6.53
CA ASN A 173 10.84 2.70 -7.69
C ASN A 173 11.51 1.89 -8.81
N ASP A 174 11.57 0.56 -8.65
CA ASP A 174 12.11 -0.38 -9.63
C ASP A 174 11.46 -1.75 -9.42
N ASN A 175 11.81 -2.74 -10.23
CA ASN A 175 11.25 -4.09 -10.16
C ASN A 175 11.40 -4.68 -8.73
N PRO A 176 10.32 -5.23 -8.13
CA PRO A 176 10.36 -5.78 -6.76
C PRO A 176 11.46 -6.84 -6.54
N SER A 177 11.88 -7.57 -7.58
CA SER A 177 12.99 -8.55 -7.51
C SER A 177 14.34 -7.94 -7.13
N LYS A 178 14.53 -6.62 -7.33
CA LYS A 178 15.71 -5.89 -6.86
C LYS A 178 15.71 -5.68 -5.36
N TYR A 179 14.53 -5.63 -4.73
CA TYR A 179 14.35 -5.33 -3.31
C TYR A 179 14.03 -6.54 -2.46
N LEU A 180 13.41 -7.58 -3.05
CA LEU A 180 12.83 -8.70 -2.32
C LEU A 180 13.47 -10.04 -2.65
N ALA A 181 13.58 -10.90 -1.64
CA ALA A 181 14.09 -12.25 -1.79
C ALA A 181 12.94 -13.22 -2.08
N PHE A 182 12.63 -13.47 -3.35
CA PHE A 182 11.59 -14.45 -3.73
C PHE A 182 12.01 -15.91 -3.49
N SER A 183 13.31 -16.16 -3.29
CA SER A 183 13.86 -17.47 -2.95
C SER A 183 14.61 -17.44 -1.62
N ARG A 184 14.55 -18.55 -0.88
CA ARG A 184 15.31 -18.80 0.34
C ARG A 184 16.73 -19.29 -0.01
N LYS A 185 17.59 -19.40 1.01
CA LYS A 185 18.99 -19.84 0.84
C LYS A 185 19.12 -21.27 0.32
N ASP A 186 18.15 -22.12 0.64
CA ASP A 186 18.07 -23.51 0.18
C ASP A 186 17.50 -23.64 -1.25
N GLY A 187 17.20 -22.51 -1.91
CA GLY A 187 16.60 -22.48 -3.25
C GLY A 187 15.08 -22.63 -3.28
N SER A 188 14.42 -22.92 -2.14
CA SER A 188 12.97 -22.97 -2.06
C SER A 188 12.36 -21.58 -2.32
N LYS A 189 11.18 -21.55 -2.96
CA LYS A 189 10.48 -20.30 -3.26
C LYS A 189 9.63 -19.84 -2.07
N ARG A 190 9.53 -18.52 -1.89
CA ARG A 190 8.56 -17.89 -0.99
C ARG A 190 7.24 -17.69 -1.72
N GLU A 191 6.43 -18.73 -1.79
CA GLU A 191 5.12 -18.65 -2.46
C GLU A 191 4.22 -17.56 -1.87
N TRP A 192 4.26 -17.35 -0.56
CA TRP A 192 3.48 -16.31 0.11
C TRP A 192 3.80 -14.93 -0.45
N LEU A 193 5.07 -14.66 -0.77
CA LEU A 193 5.55 -13.38 -1.28
C LEU A 193 5.16 -13.19 -2.74
N GLU A 194 5.30 -14.23 -3.57
CA GLU A 194 4.82 -14.21 -4.97
C GLU A 194 3.31 -13.95 -5.02
N LYS A 195 2.53 -14.64 -4.18
CA LYS A 195 1.06 -14.49 -4.09
C LYS A 195 0.64 -13.14 -3.54
N LEU A 196 1.38 -12.57 -2.59
CA LEU A 196 1.07 -11.27 -1.98
C LEU A 196 1.06 -10.14 -3.02
N PHE A 197 2.01 -10.17 -3.96
CA PHE A 197 2.15 -9.16 -5.02
C PHE A 197 1.39 -9.49 -6.30
N LYS A 198 0.69 -10.62 -6.34
CA LYS A 198 -0.16 -10.97 -7.49
C LYS A 198 -1.48 -10.21 -7.41
N SER A 199 -1.82 -9.45 -8.45
CA SER A 199 -3.12 -8.76 -8.55
C SER A 199 -4.30 -9.73 -8.40
N GLY A 200 -5.36 -9.28 -7.73
CA GLY A 200 -6.58 -10.06 -7.47
C GLY A 200 -6.63 -10.64 -6.06
N THR A 201 -7.50 -11.63 -5.86
CA THR A 201 -7.68 -12.30 -4.56
C THR A 201 -6.74 -13.50 -4.45
N ASN A 202 -5.99 -13.59 -3.35
CA ASN A 202 -5.02 -14.67 -3.12
C ASN A 202 -5.15 -15.23 -1.70
N CYS A 203 -4.95 -16.55 -1.56
CA CYS A 203 -4.75 -17.21 -0.28
C CYS A 203 -3.27 -17.47 -0.09
N LEU A 204 -2.71 -17.04 1.05
CA LEU A 204 -1.29 -17.17 1.36
C LEU A 204 -1.07 -17.75 2.75
N GLU A 205 0.01 -18.52 2.88
CA GLU A 205 0.44 -19.16 4.12
C GLU A 205 1.89 -18.77 4.39
N PHE A 206 2.12 -18.12 5.53
CA PHE A 206 3.44 -17.70 5.98
C PHE A 206 3.80 -18.50 7.23
N SER A 207 4.95 -19.15 7.23
CA SER A 207 5.52 -19.80 8.42
C SER A 207 6.79 -19.10 8.84
N LEU A 208 6.81 -18.56 10.06
CA LEU A 208 7.99 -17.91 10.61
C LEU A 208 9.17 -18.89 10.74
N GLN A 209 8.89 -20.18 10.88
CA GLN A 209 9.94 -21.19 11.07
C GLN A 209 10.78 -21.43 9.82
N GLU A 210 10.19 -21.29 8.65
CA GLU A 210 10.86 -21.43 7.36
C GLU A 210 11.73 -20.22 6.98
N GLU A 211 11.64 -19.12 7.72
CA GLU A 211 12.30 -17.87 7.37
C GLU A 211 13.68 -17.69 8.05
N PRO A 212 14.59 -16.90 7.47
CA PRO A 212 15.90 -16.67 8.07
C PRO A 212 15.79 -15.83 9.36
N ASN A 213 16.81 -15.92 10.21
CA ASN A 213 16.87 -15.19 11.49
C ASN A 213 16.65 -13.69 11.37
N THR A 214 16.98 -13.08 10.22
CA THR A 214 16.75 -11.67 9.98
C THR A 214 15.26 -11.31 9.99
N ILE A 215 14.39 -12.18 9.47
CA ILE A 215 12.94 -12.04 9.56
C ILE A 215 12.46 -12.46 10.96
N LYS A 216 12.96 -13.57 11.51
CA LYS A 216 12.53 -14.06 12.84
C LYS A 216 12.68 -12.99 13.94
N LYS A 217 13.74 -12.19 13.86
CA LYS A 217 14.00 -11.06 14.79
C LYS A 217 12.92 -9.97 14.77
N LEU A 218 12.14 -9.83 13.72
CA LEU A 218 11.05 -8.84 13.70
C LEU A 218 9.91 -9.27 14.63
N PHE A 219 9.74 -10.58 14.83
CA PHE A 219 8.66 -11.19 15.60
C PHE A 219 9.05 -11.51 17.05
N ASN A 220 10.15 -10.94 17.57
CA ASN A 220 10.86 -11.22 18.85
C ASN A 220 10.05 -11.71 20.07
N SER A 221 8.75 -11.43 20.17
CA SER A 221 7.85 -11.86 21.25
C SER A 221 7.09 -13.17 21.01
N THR A 222 7.07 -13.70 19.80
CA THR A 222 6.16 -14.78 19.42
C THR A 222 6.93 -15.91 18.74
N LYS A 223 6.94 -17.08 19.39
CA LYS A 223 7.52 -18.29 18.82
C LYS A 223 6.50 -18.93 17.88
N ASP A 224 6.97 -19.54 16.80
CA ASP A 224 6.16 -20.44 15.96
C ASP A 224 4.92 -19.84 15.27
N ILE A 225 4.96 -18.56 14.91
CA ILE A 225 3.87 -17.94 14.14
C ILE A 225 3.69 -18.63 12.78
N ASN A 226 2.48 -19.14 12.54
CA ASN A 226 1.98 -19.44 11.22
C ASN A 226 0.76 -18.56 10.92
N LEU A 227 0.78 -17.90 9.78
CA LEU A 227 -0.28 -16.98 9.37
C LEU A 227 -0.91 -17.50 8.10
N LYS A 228 -2.24 -17.61 8.11
CA LYS A 228 -3.03 -17.88 6.91
C LYS A 228 -3.85 -16.65 6.63
N PHE A 229 -3.74 -16.10 5.43
CA PHE A 229 -4.49 -14.91 5.05
C PHE A 229 -5.13 -15.10 3.67
N LYS A 230 -6.27 -14.45 3.52
CA LYS A 230 -6.84 -14.12 2.23
C LYS A 230 -6.67 -12.64 2.00
N THR A 231 -6.03 -12.27 0.90
CA THR A 231 -5.79 -10.87 0.54
C THR A 231 -6.42 -10.53 -0.79
N LYS A 232 -6.71 -9.25 -0.99
CA LYS A 232 -7.02 -8.66 -2.29
C LYS A 232 -5.96 -7.63 -2.61
N THR A 233 -5.21 -7.86 -3.68
CA THR A 233 -4.14 -6.96 -4.12
C THR A 233 -4.58 -6.18 -5.35
N THR A 234 -4.55 -4.85 -5.25
CA THR A 234 -4.68 -3.93 -6.39
C THR A 234 -3.27 -3.46 -6.74
N SER A 235 -2.83 -3.63 -7.99
CA SER A 235 -1.50 -3.19 -8.42
C SER A 235 -1.51 -2.19 -9.58
N PHE A 236 -0.45 -1.39 -9.64
CA PHE A 236 -0.04 -0.68 -10.85
C PHE A 236 1.41 -1.03 -11.16
N GLU A 237 1.69 -1.21 -12.45
CA GLU A 237 2.99 -1.69 -12.93
C GLU A 237 3.38 -0.94 -14.20
N PRO A 238 4.68 -0.60 -14.38
CA PRO A 238 5.13 0.09 -15.57
C PRO A 238 5.01 -0.82 -16.80
N ARG A 239 4.56 -0.27 -17.93
CA ARG A 239 4.42 -0.99 -19.21
C ARG A 239 5.75 -1.37 -19.85
N LYS A 240 6.83 -0.65 -19.52
CA LYS A 240 8.18 -0.97 -19.98
C LYS A 240 8.98 -1.45 -18.78
N GLU A 241 9.57 -2.64 -18.91
CA GLU A 241 10.50 -3.16 -17.92
C GLU A 241 11.67 -2.16 -17.73
N ASN A 242 12.02 -1.89 -16.47
CA ASN A 242 13.11 -1.03 -16.03
C ASN A 242 12.88 0.51 -16.10
N SER A 243 11.64 0.98 -16.24
CA SER A 243 11.34 2.41 -16.06
C SER A 243 10.01 2.61 -15.35
N GLY A 244 10.05 3.03 -14.08
CA GLY A 244 8.87 3.49 -13.35
C GLY A 244 8.64 2.77 -12.02
N PHE A 245 7.56 3.15 -11.36
CA PHE A 245 7.20 2.66 -10.03
C PHE A 245 6.33 1.42 -10.11
N TRP A 246 6.54 0.47 -9.20
CA TRP A 246 5.64 -0.65 -8.97
C TRP A 246 4.88 -0.37 -7.68
N GLY A 247 3.56 -0.51 -7.68
CA GLY A 247 2.75 -0.26 -6.51
C GLY A 247 1.77 -1.38 -6.27
N TYR A 248 1.56 -1.68 -4.99
CA TYR A 248 0.64 -2.71 -4.53
C TYR A 248 -0.13 -2.21 -3.31
N LEU A 249 -1.46 -2.21 -3.40
CA LEU A 249 -2.34 -2.02 -2.27
C LEU A 249 -2.94 -3.38 -1.91
N ILE A 250 -2.53 -3.90 -0.77
CA ILE A 250 -2.89 -5.23 -0.27
C ILE A 250 -3.91 -5.04 0.84
N GLN A 251 -5.14 -5.46 0.60
CA GLN A 251 -6.20 -5.52 1.60
C GLN A 251 -6.21 -6.92 2.23
N VAL A 252 -6.16 -7.02 3.56
CA VAL A 252 -6.40 -8.28 4.27
C VAL A 252 -7.91 -8.48 4.42
N LEU A 253 -8.43 -9.57 3.84
CA LEU A 253 -9.84 -9.90 3.86
C LEU A 253 -10.20 -10.84 5.01
N GLU A 254 -9.39 -11.88 5.20
CA GLU A 254 -9.57 -12.91 6.22
C GLU A 254 -8.19 -13.30 6.74
N PHE A 255 -8.07 -13.63 8.01
CA PHE A 255 -6.80 -14.10 8.58
C PHE A 255 -6.99 -15.11 9.71
N LYS A 256 -5.96 -15.92 9.94
CA LYS A 256 -5.83 -16.80 11.09
C LYS A 256 -4.38 -16.82 11.55
N ILE A 257 -4.18 -16.52 12.82
CA ILE A 257 -2.88 -16.67 13.50
C ILE A 257 -2.91 -18.03 14.21
N VAL A 258 -1.92 -18.87 13.90
CA VAL A 258 -1.66 -20.13 14.60
C VAL A 258 -0.33 -19.94 15.33
N GLU A 259 -0.41 -19.88 16.66
CA GLU A 259 0.74 -19.81 17.58
C GLU A 259 1.08 -21.21 18.10
#